data_AF-A0A554S798-F1
#
_entry.id   AF-A0A554S798-F1
#
_cell.length_a   1.000
_cell.length_b   1.000
_cell.length_c   1.000
_cell.angle_alpha   90.00
_cell.angle_beta   90.00
_cell.angle_gamma   90.00
#
_symmetry.space_group_name_H-M   'P 1'
#
loop_
_entity.id
_entity.type
_entity.pdbx_description
1 polymer ?
#
loop_
_entity_poly.entity_id
_entity_poly.type
_entity_poly.pdbx_seq_one_letter_code
_entity_poly.pdbx_strand_id
1 'polypeptide(L)'
;MTEGAPLSAGEGPLRGVRVLDASTMLAGPLTGGLLADFGAEVIKVEDTRGGDPMRLISSDEDGRSVLSKISHRNKRSVAIDLRDAQGQALFRELTGQVDVVVTNLRMSTLERWGLGYPELSRANPGLIMYHLSAFGRSGTRRDDPGFARVAEAYSGLTYASGDPDGPPMFSGYAIADGVGGVHGAFAVLLALYEARVSGRGQLVEVSLAGAMVRMLEGLVAAYETTGRSPERSGNRNDSIAPNGIYRTADDQWIVLPISTPSMWQRLWVALGRPEVAEDERFRTNADRLRHREELEAVLEPMIAGRELDDLYESLRAHQVAVGRVNSMADLFADADAWEEGLLVRVPDEGGRDVVMPGVVPHLSGTPGGIRHPGPASGQHTDEVLRELLDLGDGALGTLRAEGVIA
;
A
#
# COMPACT_ATOMS: atom_id res chain seq x y z
N MET A 1 -14.28 6.65 -21.47
CA MET A 1 -13.43 7.47 -20.58
C MET A 1 -12.13 7.68 -21.31
N THR A 2 -11.66 8.92 -21.43
CA THR A 2 -10.47 9.24 -22.25
C THR A 2 -9.27 8.51 -21.66
N GLU A 3 -8.53 7.77 -22.50
CA GLU A 3 -7.15 7.33 -22.21
C GLU A 3 -6.44 8.51 -21.53
N GLY A 4 -6.17 8.37 -20.23
CA GLY A 4 -5.53 9.41 -19.46
C GLY A 4 -4.12 9.56 -19.99
N ALA A 5 -3.88 10.57 -20.83
CA ALA A 5 -2.55 10.93 -21.23
C ALA A 5 -1.68 11.07 -19.96
N PRO A 6 -0.43 10.57 -19.97
CA PRO A 6 0.46 10.69 -18.82
C PRO A 6 0.52 12.17 -18.40
N LEU A 7 0.33 12.42 -17.10
CA LEU A 7 0.47 13.78 -16.56
C LEU A 7 1.81 14.38 -16.99
N SER A 8 1.83 15.66 -17.36
CA SER A 8 3.12 16.34 -17.52
C SER A 8 3.73 16.67 -16.14
N ALA A 9 5.04 16.91 -16.09
CA ALA A 9 5.68 17.34 -14.85
C ALA A 9 5.04 18.66 -14.37
N GLY A 10 4.53 18.68 -13.13
CA GLY A 10 3.91 19.88 -12.53
C GLY A 10 2.38 19.98 -12.66
N GLU A 11 1.70 18.95 -13.18
CA GLU A 11 0.24 18.83 -13.16
C GLU A 11 -0.24 17.92 -12.01
N GLY A 12 -1.46 18.15 -11.52
CA GLY A 12 -2.07 17.40 -10.41
C GLY A 12 -2.32 18.25 -9.15
N PRO A 13 -3.08 17.72 -8.17
CA PRO A 13 -3.47 18.47 -6.97
C PRO A 13 -2.29 18.81 -6.04
N LEU A 14 -1.16 18.12 -6.18
CA LEU A 14 0.08 18.36 -5.41
C LEU A 14 1.15 19.10 -6.19
N ARG A 15 0.80 19.76 -7.31
CA ARG A 15 1.73 20.62 -8.03
C ARG A 15 2.38 21.65 -7.10
N GLY A 16 3.68 21.82 -7.23
CA GLY A 16 4.48 22.72 -6.41
C GLY A 16 4.85 22.18 -5.03
N VAL A 17 4.42 20.95 -4.66
CA VAL A 17 4.91 20.26 -3.47
C VAL A 17 6.17 19.48 -3.84
N ARG A 18 7.26 19.69 -3.10
CA ARG A 18 8.50 18.92 -3.23
C ARG A 18 8.75 18.04 -2.02
N VAL A 19 9.11 16.79 -2.27
CA VAL A 19 9.32 15.75 -1.26
C VAL A 19 10.71 15.16 -1.39
N LEU A 20 11.46 15.10 -0.31
CA LEU A 20 12.73 14.38 -0.20
C LEU A 20 12.48 13.02 0.49
N ASP A 21 12.54 11.94 -0.28
CA ASP A 21 12.23 10.58 0.16
C ASP A 21 13.50 9.76 0.45
N ALA A 22 13.93 9.79 1.72
CA ALA A 22 15.04 8.99 2.25
C ALA A 22 14.59 7.64 2.82
N SER A 23 13.34 7.24 2.60
CA SER A 23 12.86 5.96 3.10
C SER A 23 13.26 4.80 2.19
N THR A 24 13.27 3.58 2.71
CA THR A 24 13.62 2.37 1.94
C THR A 24 12.53 1.32 2.01
N MET A 25 12.66 0.28 1.20
CA MET A 25 11.72 -0.84 1.12
C MET A 25 10.37 -0.42 0.54
N LEU A 26 9.25 -0.68 1.23
CA LEU A 26 7.90 -0.59 0.65
C LEU A 26 7.08 0.57 1.19
N ALA A 27 6.76 0.60 2.49
CA ALA A 27 5.78 1.54 3.05
C ALA A 27 6.13 3.03 2.89
N GLY A 28 7.37 3.40 3.21
CA GLY A 28 7.87 4.76 3.04
C GLY A 28 7.89 5.17 1.56
N PRO A 29 8.53 4.36 0.68
CA PRO A 29 8.54 4.66 -0.74
C PRO A 29 7.14 4.68 -1.36
N LEU A 30 6.20 3.86 -0.89
CA LEU A 30 4.80 3.90 -1.31
C LEU A 30 4.14 5.24 -0.95
N THR A 31 4.42 5.79 0.24
CA THR A 31 3.97 7.14 0.61
C THR A 31 4.43 8.17 -0.43
N GLY A 32 5.73 8.18 -0.76
CA GLY A 32 6.28 9.07 -1.77
C GLY A 32 5.69 8.81 -3.17
N GLY A 33 5.48 7.55 -3.55
CA GLY A 33 4.90 7.17 -4.84
C GLY A 33 3.46 7.68 -5.00
N LEU A 34 2.63 7.51 -3.98
CA LEU A 34 1.26 8.03 -3.96
C LEU A 34 1.24 9.57 -4.12
N LEU A 35 2.14 10.29 -3.45
CA LEU A 35 2.25 11.75 -3.62
C LEU A 35 2.71 12.12 -5.04
N ALA A 36 3.67 11.38 -5.59
CA ALA A 36 4.22 11.60 -6.93
C ALA A 36 3.17 11.37 -8.05
N ASP A 37 2.30 10.37 -7.87
CA ASP A 37 1.17 10.07 -8.77
C ASP A 37 0.18 11.23 -8.88
N PHE A 38 0.11 12.09 -7.86
CA PHE A 38 -0.75 13.27 -7.82
C PHE A 38 0.00 14.60 -8.01
N GLY A 39 1.21 14.54 -8.57
CA GLY A 39 1.94 15.71 -9.07
C GLY A 39 2.97 16.31 -8.12
N ALA A 40 3.23 15.69 -6.97
CA ALA A 40 4.37 16.10 -6.14
C ALA A 40 5.69 15.78 -6.84
N GLU A 41 6.67 16.69 -6.73
CA GLU A 41 8.04 16.40 -7.13
C GLU A 41 8.73 15.59 -6.04
N VAL A 42 8.94 14.30 -6.29
CA VAL A 42 9.52 13.40 -5.29
C VAL A 42 10.95 13.03 -5.68
N ILE A 43 11.89 13.37 -4.81
CA ILE A 43 13.32 13.12 -4.95
C ILE A 43 13.67 11.97 -4.00
N LYS A 44 13.83 10.77 -4.55
CA LYS A 44 14.28 9.59 -3.83
C LYS A 44 15.77 9.71 -3.53
N VAL A 45 16.13 9.72 -2.25
CA VAL A 45 17.53 9.63 -1.80
C VAL A 45 17.90 8.18 -1.58
N GLU A 46 18.98 7.73 -2.20
CA GLU A 46 19.43 6.35 -2.16
C GLU A 46 20.90 6.24 -1.78
N ASP A 47 21.30 5.07 -1.29
CA ASP A 47 22.68 4.76 -0.90
C ASP A 47 23.59 4.61 -2.13
N THR A 48 24.80 5.19 -2.10
CA THR A 48 25.75 5.13 -3.23
C THR A 48 26.28 3.72 -3.51
N ARG A 49 26.17 2.77 -2.58
CA ARG A 49 26.77 1.43 -2.70
C ARG A 49 25.82 0.39 -3.29
N GLY A 50 24.50 0.62 -3.21
CA GLY A 50 23.51 -0.37 -3.65
C GLY A 50 22.09 0.16 -3.82
N GLY A 51 21.88 1.46 -3.63
CA GLY A 51 20.58 2.09 -3.72
C GLY A 51 19.62 1.68 -2.60
N ASP A 52 18.32 1.79 -2.88
CA ASP A 52 17.26 1.19 -2.06
C ASP A 52 17.33 -0.35 -2.13
N PRO A 53 17.35 -1.09 -1.00
CA PRO A 53 17.30 -2.55 -1.00
C PRO A 53 16.11 -3.15 -1.76
N MET A 54 15.04 -2.39 -1.99
CA MET A 54 13.95 -2.79 -2.87
C MET A 54 14.42 -3.15 -4.30
N ARG A 55 15.53 -2.58 -4.77
CA ARG A 55 16.16 -2.91 -6.06
C ARG A 55 16.75 -4.32 -6.13
N LEU A 56 16.86 -5.02 -5.00
CA LEU A 56 17.33 -6.41 -4.95
C LEU A 56 16.14 -7.40 -4.93
N ILE A 57 14.91 -6.91 -4.84
CA ILE A 57 13.70 -7.72 -4.72
C ILE A 57 13.04 -7.81 -6.10
N SER A 58 12.75 -9.04 -6.51
CA SER A 58 12.03 -9.40 -7.75
C SER A 58 12.69 -8.84 -9.01
N SER A 59 13.64 -9.59 -9.56
CA SER A 59 14.27 -9.28 -10.85
C SER A 59 13.53 -9.96 -11.99
N ASP A 60 13.47 -9.30 -13.15
CA ASP A 60 13.15 -9.97 -14.41
C ASP A 60 14.29 -10.91 -14.84
N GLU A 61 14.11 -11.60 -15.97
CA GLU A 61 15.10 -12.53 -16.54
C GLU A 61 16.45 -11.85 -16.84
N ASP A 62 16.47 -10.51 -16.98
CA ASP A 62 17.67 -9.69 -17.23
C ASP A 62 18.30 -9.15 -15.93
N GLY A 63 17.79 -9.55 -14.75
CA GLY A 63 18.31 -9.08 -13.46
C GLY A 63 17.84 -7.67 -13.05
N ARG A 64 16.87 -7.09 -13.75
CA ARG A 64 16.34 -5.74 -13.45
C ARG A 64 15.19 -5.84 -12.45
N SER A 65 15.26 -5.07 -11.36
CA SER A 65 14.19 -5.09 -10.36
C SER A 65 12.91 -4.44 -10.86
N VAL A 66 11.91 -5.26 -11.16
CA VAL A 66 10.57 -4.83 -11.56
C VAL A 66 9.90 -4.05 -10.44
N LEU A 67 10.10 -4.47 -9.19
CA LEU A 67 9.44 -3.84 -8.06
C LEU A 67 9.95 -2.42 -7.82
N SER A 68 11.24 -2.14 -8.06
CA SER A 68 11.78 -0.77 -8.01
C SER A 68 11.21 0.14 -9.10
N LYS A 69 10.96 -0.40 -10.30
CA LYS A 69 10.28 0.34 -11.38
C LYS A 69 8.87 0.76 -10.99
N ILE A 70 8.21 0.01 -10.11
CA ILE A 70 6.85 0.32 -9.63
C ILE A 70 6.90 1.25 -8.41
N SER A 71 7.67 0.89 -7.37
CA SER A 71 7.69 1.63 -6.10
C SER A 71 8.38 2.99 -6.18
N HIS A 72 9.23 3.21 -7.20
CA HIS A 72 9.89 4.48 -7.46
C HIS A 72 9.34 5.21 -8.70
N ARG A 73 8.22 4.75 -9.27
CA ARG A 73 7.57 5.44 -10.40
C ARG A 73 7.36 6.91 -10.08
N ASN A 74 7.40 7.77 -11.10
CA ASN A 74 7.21 9.21 -10.97
C ASN A 74 8.26 9.99 -10.15
N LYS A 75 9.28 9.33 -9.58
CA LYS A 75 10.31 9.97 -8.75
C LYS A 75 11.59 10.27 -9.53
N ARG A 76 12.29 11.34 -9.15
CA ARG A 76 13.72 11.52 -9.44
C ARG A 76 14.52 10.71 -8.42
N SER A 77 15.72 10.25 -8.78
CA SER A 77 16.60 9.48 -7.87
C SER A 77 17.96 10.15 -7.78
N VAL A 78 18.42 10.38 -6.54
CA VAL A 78 19.75 10.88 -6.21
C VAL A 78 20.45 9.87 -5.31
N ALA A 79 21.74 9.66 -5.53
CA ALA A 79 22.56 8.77 -4.71
C ALA A 79 23.43 9.62 -3.78
N ILE A 80 23.19 9.52 -2.47
CA ILE A 80 23.91 10.27 -1.42
C ILE A 80 24.19 9.31 -0.25
N ASP A 81 25.45 9.13 0.14
CA ASP A 81 25.80 8.30 1.30
C ASP A 81 25.49 9.05 2.61
N LEU A 82 24.32 8.80 3.20
CA LEU A 82 23.93 9.40 4.48
C LEU A 82 24.73 8.88 5.69
N ARG A 83 25.60 7.87 5.52
CA ARG A 83 26.55 7.47 6.58
C ARG A 83 27.75 8.41 6.64
N ASP A 84 28.03 9.11 5.55
CA ASP A 84 29.08 10.11 5.48
C ASP A 84 28.60 11.47 6.02
N ALA A 85 29.48 12.19 6.74
CA ALA A 85 29.16 13.48 7.32
C ALA A 85 28.89 14.56 6.25
N GLN A 86 29.58 14.53 5.11
CA GLN A 86 29.32 15.41 3.97
C GLN A 86 27.98 15.06 3.31
N GLY A 87 27.64 13.77 3.21
CA GLY A 87 26.33 13.34 2.72
C GLY A 87 25.17 13.80 3.61
N GLN A 88 25.37 13.75 4.93
CA GLN A 88 24.43 14.32 5.90
C GLN A 88 24.29 15.85 5.77
N ALA A 89 25.39 16.55 5.50
CA ALA A 89 25.37 18.00 5.28
C ALA A 89 24.58 18.33 4.00
N LEU A 90 24.85 17.62 2.91
CA LEU A 90 24.14 17.77 1.64
C LEU A 90 22.64 17.51 1.80
N PHE A 91 22.28 16.46 2.54
CA PHE A 91 20.88 16.16 2.84
C PHE A 91 20.21 17.29 3.62
N ARG A 92 20.87 17.85 4.64
CA ARG A 92 20.36 19.01 5.39
C ARG A 92 20.14 20.23 4.49
N GLU A 93 21.05 20.52 3.57
CA GLU A 93 20.90 21.61 2.62
C GLU A 93 19.70 21.39 1.69
N LEU A 94 19.52 20.17 1.18
CA LEU A 94 18.33 19.80 0.40
C LEU A 94 17.03 19.99 1.19
N THR A 95 17.03 19.75 2.51
CA THR A 95 15.81 19.97 3.32
C THR A 95 15.34 21.43 3.36
N GLY A 96 16.24 22.37 3.07
CA GLY A 96 15.90 23.79 2.91
C GLY A 96 15.13 24.10 1.62
N GLN A 97 15.11 23.16 0.67
CA GLN A 97 14.55 23.33 -0.69
C GLN A 97 13.27 22.52 -0.92
N VAL A 98 12.78 21.80 0.09
CA VAL A 98 11.62 20.89 -0.01
C VAL A 98 10.57 21.19 1.05
N ASP A 99 9.33 20.75 0.82
CA ASP A 99 8.23 20.91 1.77
C ASP A 99 8.13 19.72 2.73
N VAL A 100 8.48 18.52 2.25
CA VAL A 100 8.30 17.27 2.99
C VAL A 100 9.58 16.44 2.96
N VAL A 101 9.96 15.87 4.11
CA VAL A 101 10.95 14.80 4.21
C VAL A 101 10.25 13.51 4.62
N VAL A 102 10.43 12.43 3.86
CA VAL A 102 9.93 11.09 4.19
C VAL A 102 11.11 10.21 4.60
N THR A 103 11.03 9.57 5.76
CA THR A 103 12.09 8.65 6.24
C THR A 103 11.55 7.54 7.12
N ASN A 104 12.20 6.38 7.06
CA ASN A 104 11.98 5.24 7.97
C ASN A 104 13.29 4.80 8.66
N LEU A 105 14.29 5.68 8.71
CA LEU A 105 15.50 5.44 9.51
C LEU A 105 15.13 5.39 11.01
N ARG A 106 15.85 4.59 11.79
CA ARG A 106 15.63 4.55 13.25
C ARG A 106 15.82 5.93 13.85
N MET A 107 15.00 6.28 14.83
CA MET A 107 15.05 7.60 15.48
C MET A 107 16.44 7.90 16.05
N SER A 108 17.05 6.93 16.76
CA SER A 108 18.43 7.02 17.24
C SER A 108 19.48 7.26 16.15
N THR A 109 19.21 6.84 14.91
CA THR A 109 20.09 7.13 13.77
C THR A 109 19.90 8.54 13.25
N LEU A 110 18.66 9.01 13.12
CA LEU A 110 18.37 10.40 12.75
C LEU A 110 18.97 11.38 13.76
N GLU A 111 18.82 11.11 15.06
CA GLU A 111 19.41 11.93 16.14
C GLU A 111 20.93 11.97 16.04
N ARG A 112 21.59 10.81 15.92
CA ARG A 112 23.05 10.70 15.83
C ARG A 112 23.61 11.39 14.58
N TRP A 113 22.89 11.36 13.47
CA TRP A 113 23.32 11.97 12.20
C TRP A 113 22.92 13.44 12.08
N GLY A 114 22.24 14.00 13.09
CA GLY A 114 21.73 15.37 13.04
C GLY A 114 20.72 15.58 11.91
N LEU A 115 19.92 14.56 11.62
CA LEU A 115 18.84 14.55 10.61
C LEU A 115 17.46 14.42 11.26
N GLY A 116 17.35 14.70 12.57
CA GLY A 116 16.08 14.74 13.28
C GLY A 116 15.27 15.98 12.93
N TYR A 117 13.95 15.94 13.18
CA TYR A 117 13.07 17.07 12.92
C TYR A 117 13.54 18.38 13.56
N PRO A 118 13.96 18.43 14.85
CA PRO A 118 14.43 19.67 15.46
C PRO A 118 15.64 20.27 14.76
N GLU A 119 16.47 19.47 14.08
CA GLU A 119 17.63 19.92 13.32
C GLU A 119 17.21 20.44 11.95
N LEU A 120 16.41 19.65 11.22
CA LEU A 120 16.01 19.96 9.85
C LEU A 120 15.07 21.17 9.79
N SER A 121 14.15 21.30 10.75
CA SER A 121 13.17 22.39 10.76
C SER A 121 13.76 23.76 11.12
N ARG A 122 15.03 23.84 11.54
CA ARG A 122 15.68 25.13 11.86
C ARG A 122 15.92 25.98 10.62
N ALA A 123 16.35 25.34 9.53
CA ALA A 123 16.56 26.00 8.24
C ALA A 123 15.25 26.21 7.47
N ASN A 124 14.25 25.36 7.75
CA ASN A 124 12.94 25.42 7.12
C ASN A 124 11.82 25.22 8.15
N PRO A 125 11.29 26.30 8.76
CA PRO A 125 10.20 26.22 9.73
C PRO A 125 8.87 25.69 9.16
N GLY A 126 8.73 25.68 7.83
CA GLY A 126 7.60 25.11 7.10
C GLY A 126 7.74 23.61 6.84
N LEU A 127 8.90 23.01 7.14
CA LEU A 127 9.19 21.63 6.80
C LEU A 127 8.27 20.64 7.52
N ILE A 128 7.68 19.73 6.76
CA ILE A 128 6.99 18.56 7.30
C ILE A 128 7.98 17.39 7.27
N MET A 129 8.17 16.72 8.39
CA MET A 129 8.93 15.47 8.41
C MET A 129 7.99 14.33 8.71
N TYR A 130 7.81 13.43 7.76
CA TYR A 130 7.11 12.17 7.96
C TYR A 130 8.10 11.08 8.35
N HIS A 131 7.94 10.56 9.58
CA HIS A 131 8.71 9.44 10.10
C HIS A 131 7.82 8.20 10.18
N LEU A 132 8.18 7.17 9.42
CA LEU A 132 7.58 5.85 9.51
C LEU A 132 8.42 4.95 10.42
N SER A 133 7.77 4.25 11.34
CA SER A 133 8.42 3.27 12.21
C SER A 133 7.59 2.00 12.34
N ALA A 134 8.14 0.96 12.98
CA ALA A 134 7.37 -0.24 13.29
C ALA A 134 6.38 -0.02 14.43
N PHE A 135 6.80 0.66 15.51
CA PHE A 135 6.06 0.73 16.78
C PHE A 135 5.82 2.15 17.33
N GLY A 136 6.25 3.19 16.61
CA GLY A 136 6.16 4.58 17.05
C GLY A 136 7.46 5.08 17.68
N ARG A 137 7.50 6.36 18.05
CA ARG A 137 8.69 7.06 18.56
C ARG A 137 8.79 7.07 20.09
N SER A 138 7.71 6.73 20.77
CA SER A 138 7.65 6.69 22.24
C SER A 138 7.59 5.26 22.77
N GLY A 139 8.01 5.08 24.02
CA GLY A 139 7.97 3.79 24.70
C GLY A 139 9.22 2.95 24.48
N THR A 140 9.23 1.75 25.07
CA THR A 140 10.40 0.86 25.13
C THR A 140 10.79 0.27 23.77
N ARG A 141 9.87 0.29 22.80
CA ARG A 141 10.04 -0.31 21.47
C ARG A 141 10.40 0.69 20.37
N ARG A 142 10.67 1.94 20.74
CA ARG A 142 10.89 3.05 19.77
C ARG A 142 12.06 2.79 18.80
N ASP A 143 13.06 2.01 19.23
CA ASP A 143 14.28 1.71 18.48
C ASP A 143 14.32 0.23 18.03
N ASP A 144 13.24 -0.53 18.25
CA ASP A 144 13.14 -1.90 17.77
C ASP A 144 13.15 -1.92 16.23
N PRO A 145 13.91 -2.83 15.59
CA PRO A 145 13.75 -3.08 14.17
C PRO A 145 12.35 -3.64 13.88
N GLY A 146 11.78 -3.30 12.73
CA GLY A 146 10.56 -3.94 12.29
C GLY A 146 10.32 -3.81 10.79
N PHE A 147 9.48 -4.74 10.31
CA PHE A 147 8.99 -4.88 8.96
C PHE A 147 7.50 -5.19 9.03
N ALA A 148 6.78 -5.13 7.90
CA ALA A 148 5.35 -5.40 7.82
C ALA A 148 4.90 -6.62 8.63
N ARG A 149 5.52 -7.80 8.41
CA ARG A 149 5.15 -9.04 9.10
C ARG A 149 5.28 -8.98 10.62
N VAL A 150 6.23 -8.20 11.14
CA VAL A 150 6.39 -7.99 12.59
C VAL A 150 5.22 -7.15 13.11
N ALA A 151 4.82 -6.10 12.39
CA ALA A 151 3.70 -5.25 12.75
C ALA A 151 2.35 -5.98 12.61
N GLU A 152 2.17 -6.80 11.58
CA GLU A 152 1.01 -7.67 11.37
C GLU A 152 0.83 -8.63 12.55
N ALA A 153 1.91 -9.33 12.93
CA ALA A 153 1.89 -10.25 14.07
C ALA A 153 1.60 -9.51 15.39
N TYR A 154 2.21 -8.34 15.58
CA TYR A 154 1.98 -7.53 16.77
C TYR A 154 0.54 -7.00 16.87
N SER A 155 -0.09 -6.66 15.74
CA SER A 155 -1.46 -6.12 15.71
C SER A 155 -2.55 -7.14 16.03
N GLY A 156 -2.20 -8.44 16.06
CA GLY A 156 -3.16 -9.54 16.21
C GLY A 156 -3.75 -10.05 14.90
N LEU A 157 -3.51 -9.39 13.76
CA LEU A 157 -4.01 -9.87 12.46
C LEU A 157 -3.50 -11.28 12.14
N THR A 158 -2.20 -11.54 12.30
CA THR A 158 -1.63 -12.86 12.01
C THR A 158 -2.23 -13.95 12.90
N TYR A 159 -2.52 -13.64 14.18
CA TYR A 159 -3.14 -14.61 15.10
C TYR A 159 -4.52 -15.06 14.62
N ALA A 160 -5.33 -14.11 14.16
CA ALA A 160 -6.70 -14.33 13.67
C ALA A 160 -6.75 -14.90 12.23
N SER A 161 -5.62 -15.00 11.53
CA SER A 161 -5.56 -15.41 10.14
C SER A 161 -5.13 -16.87 9.99
N GLY A 162 -5.94 -17.66 9.30
CA GLY A 162 -5.63 -19.05 8.91
C GLY A 162 -6.78 -20.01 9.15
N ASP A 163 -6.54 -21.30 8.95
CA ASP A 163 -7.52 -22.36 9.24
C ASP A 163 -7.70 -22.54 10.76
N PRO A 164 -8.90 -22.95 11.22
CA PRO A 164 -9.21 -23.07 12.66
C PRO A 164 -8.17 -23.85 13.46
N ASP A 165 -7.82 -25.04 12.98
CA ASP A 165 -6.85 -25.94 13.63
C ASP A 165 -5.42 -25.77 13.09
N GLY A 166 -5.22 -24.82 12.18
CA GLY A 166 -3.93 -24.52 11.56
C GLY A 166 -3.08 -23.54 12.37
N PRO A 167 -1.79 -23.38 12.03
CA PRO A 167 -0.96 -22.31 12.60
C PRO A 167 -1.41 -20.92 12.11
N PRO A 168 -1.03 -19.83 12.80
CA PRO A 168 -1.18 -18.46 12.29
C PRO A 168 -0.56 -18.28 10.91
N MET A 169 -1.27 -17.55 10.03
CA MET A 169 -0.85 -17.30 8.65
C MET A 169 -0.73 -15.80 8.36
N PHE A 170 0.24 -15.44 7.52
CA PHE A 170 0.31 -14.11 6.94
C PHE A 170 -0.62 -14.00 5.73
N SER A 171 -1.07 -12.78 5.43
CA SER A 171 -1.57 -12.48 4.10
C SER A 171 -0.46 -12.67 3.07
N GLY A 172 -0.80 -13.09 1.84
CA GLY A 172 0.17 -13.26 0.75
C GLY A 172 0.89 -11.97 0.31
N TYR A 173 0.49 -10.82 0.86
CA TYR A 173 1.08 -9.50 0.66
C TYR A 173 1.48 -8.89 2.02
N ALA A 174 2.50 -8.02 2.01
CA ALA A 174 2.94 -7.24 3.16
C ALA A 174 1.93 -6.12 3.49
N ILE A 175 0.78 -6.50 4.04
CA ILE A 175 -0.38 -5.61 4.20
C ILE A 175 -0.07 -4.43 5.12
N ALA A 176 0.74 -4.62 6.16
CA ALA A 176 1.14 -3.52 7.03
C ALA A 176 1.93 -2.45 6.28
N ASP A 177 2.78 -2.83 5.31
CA ASP A 177 3.50 -1.84 4.51
C ASP A 177 2.55 -1.05 3.60
N GLY A 178 1.58 -1.74 2.98
CA GLY A 178 0.55 -1.10 2.16
C GLY A 178 -0.31 -0.11 2.96
N VAL A 179 -0.86 -0.56 4.08
CA VAL A 179 -1.66 0.25 5.01
C VAL A 179 -0.83 1.41 5.56
N GLY A 180 0.43 1.16 5.92
CA GLY A 180 1.37 2.17 6.39
C GLY A 180 1.64 3.25 5.36
N GLY A 181 1.86 2.88 4.09
CA GLY A 181 2.09 3.83 3.01
C GLY A 181 0.88 4.72 2.71
N VAL A 182 -0.34 4.15 2.73
CA VAL A 182 -1.58 4.94 2.58
C VAL A 182 -1.79 5.89 3.74
N HIS A 183 -1.60 5.43 4.99
CA HIS A 183 -1.67 6.30 6.16
C HIS A 183 -0.58 7.38 6.15
N GLY A 184 0.61 7.07 5.64
CA GLY A 184 1.70 8.03 5.44
C GLY A 184 1.30 9.14 4.47
N ALA A 185 0.77 8.79 3.29
CA ALA A 185 0.31 9.77 2.32
C ALA A 185 -0.83 10.63 2.90
N PHE A 186 -1.81 10.01 3.55
CA PHE A 186 -2.88 10.72 4.24
C PHE A 186 -2.35 11.71 5.30
N ALA A 187 -1.40 11.29 6.12
CA ALA A 187 -0.84 12.11 7.18
C ALA A 187 -0.01 13.29 6.64
N VAL A 188 0.75 13.07 5.55
CA VAL A 188 1.45 14.15 4.83
C VAL A 188 0.46 15.16 4.26
N LEU A 189 -0.64 14.71 3.64
CA LEU A 189 -1.68 15.60 3.12
C LEU A 189 -2.33 16.47 4.22
N LEU A 190 -2.61 15.89 5.38
CA LEU A 190 -3.12 16.64 6.53
C LEU A 190 -2.12 17.72 7.01
N ALA A 191 -0.84 17.36 7.08
CA ALA A 191 0.20 18.31 7.48
C ALA A 191 0.42 19.41 6.45
N LEU A 192 0.39 19.09 5.15
CA LEU A 192 0.44 20.08 4.08
C LEU A 192 -0.76 21.02 4.12
N TYR A 193 -1.95 20.49 4.41
CA TYR A 193 -3.15 21.31 4.57
C TYR A 193 -3.03 22.26 5.76
N GLU A 194 -2.55 21.78 6.91
CA GLU A 194 -2.29 22.61 8.08
C GLU A 194 -1.26 23.70 7.75
N ALA A 195 -0.13 23.33 7.13
CA ALA A 195 0.96 24.25 6.84
C ALA A 195 0.53 25.40 5.93
N ARG A 196 -0.47 25.19 5.05
CA ARG A 196 -1.08 26.26 4.24
C ARG A 196 -1.82 27.31 5.08
N VAL A 197 -2.31 26.94 6.25
CA VAL A 197 -3.03 27.81 7.18
C VAL A 197 -2.07 28.48 8.16
N SER A 198 -1.15 27.71 8.75
CA SER A 198 -0.28 28.19 9.83
C SER A 198 1.05 28.77 9.33
N GLY A 199 1.49 28.38 8.13
CA GLY A 199 2.85 28.61 7.64
C GLY A 199 3.93 27.78 8.35
N ARG A 200 3.54 26.79 9.16
CA ARG A 200 4.45 25.97 9.97
C ARG A 200 4.35 24.50 9.60
N GLY A 201 5.50 23.86 9.53
CA GLY A 201 5.59 22.42 9.39
C GLY A 201 5.49 21.70 10.73
N GLN A 202 5.50 20.37 10.67
CA GLN A 202 5.46 19.50 11.84
C GLN A 202 6.12 18.14 11.59
N LEU A 203 6.53 17.48 12.67
CA LEU A 203 6.84 16.06 12.67
C LEU A 203 5.54 15.27 12.66
N VAL A 204 5.38 14.43 11.64
CA VAL A 204 4.27 13.49 11.47
C VAL A 204 4.80 12.08 11.67
N GLU A 205 4.09 11.28 12.44
CA GLU A 205 4.51 9.92 12.77
C GLU A 205 3.41 8.92 12.44
N VAL A 206 3.78 7.85 11.75
CA VAL A 206 2.93 6.66 11.60
C VAL A 206 3.76 5.45 12.00
N SER A 207 3.19 4.59 12.83
CA SER A 207 3.75 3.27 13.09
C SER A 207 2.98 2.21 12.30
N LEU A 208 3.69 1.23 11.73
CA LEU A 208 3.05 0.11 11.05
C LEU A 208 2.08 -0.62 11.99
N ALA A 209 2.48 -0.85 13.25
CA ALA A 209 1.62 -1.43 14.26
C ALA A 209 0.37 -0.59 14.53
N GLY A 210 0.52 0.72 14.71
CA GLY A 210 -0.61 1.62 14.97
C GLY A 210 -1.57 1.71 13.79
N ALA A 211 -1.05 1.76 12.56
CA ALA A 211 -1.85 1.76 11.35
C ALA A 211 -2.64 0.46 11.19
N MET A 212 -2.04 -0.69 11.51
CA MET A 212 -2.75 -1.97 11.52
C MET A 212 -3.82 -2.03 12.60
N VAL A 213 -3.51 -1.67 13.85
CA VAL A 213 -4.48 -1.66 14.95
C VAL A 213 -5.67 -0.73 14.63
N ARG A 214 -5.41 0.43 14.00
CA ARG A 214 -6.48 1.33 13.53
C ARG A 214 -7.43 0.64 12.57
N MET A 215 -6.94 -0.25 11.72
CA MET A 215 -7.76 -0.99 10.74
C MET A 215 -8.52 -2.17 11.34
N LEU A 216 -8.07 -2.68 12.49
CA LEU A 216 -8.71 -3.77 13.22
C LEU A 216 -9.72 -3.27 14.26
N GLU A 217 -10.33 -2.09 14.05
CA GLU A 217 -11.21 -1.42 15.03
C GLU A 217 -12.34 -2.34 15.55
N GLY A 218 -12.91 -3.17 14.68
CA GLY A 218 -13.97 -4.10 15.05
C GLY A 218 -13.48 -5.21 15.98
N LEU A 219 -12.25 -5.70 15.77
CA LEU A 219 -11.66 -6.75 16.62
C LEU A 219 -11.30 -6.20 18.00
N VAL A 220 -10.78 -4.98 18.05
CA VAL A 220 -10.46 -4.28 19.31
C VAL A 220 -11.74 -4.07 20.14
N ALA A 221 -12.80 -3.56 19.52
CA ALA A 221 -14.08 -3.34 20.19
C ALA A 221 -14.74 -4.65 20.65
N ALA A 222 -14.67 -5.70 19.83
CA ALA A 222 -15.20 -7.02 20.17
C ALA A 222 -14.48 -7.65 21.36
N TYR A 223 -13.15 -7.57 21.40
CA TYR A 223 -12.36 -8.07 22.53
C TYR A 223 -12.70 -7.32 23.83
N GLU A 224 -12.76 -5.99 23.80
CA GLU A 224 -13.10 -5.20 24.97
C GLU A 224 -14.50 -5.54 25.52
N THR A 225 -15.45 -5.79 24.63
CA THR A 225 -16.85 -6.09 25.02
C THR A 225 -17.00 -7.51 25.56
N THR A 226 -16.27 -8.49 25.02
CA THR A 226 -16.52 -9.92 25.27
C THR A 226 -15.43 -10.64 26.05
N GLY A 227 -14.23 -10.05 26.14
CA GLY A 227 -13.02 -10.68 26.67
C GLY A 227 -12.50 -11.85 25.81
N ARG A 228 -13.04 -12.04 24.60
CA ARG A 228 -12.70 -13.16 23.71
C ARG A 228 -11.89 -12.65 22.52
N SER A 229 -10.71 -13.25 22.33
CA SER A 229 -9.91 -13.00 21.13
C SER A 229 -10.60 -13.58 19.89
N PRO A 230 -10.52 -12.91 18.73
CA PRO A 230 -10.88 -13.50 17.45
C PRO A 230 -9.99 -14.72 17.18
N GLU A 231 -10.60 -15.87 16.93
CA GLU A 231 -9.90 -17.09 16.56
C GLU A 231 -9.84 -17.22 15.03
N ARG A 232 -8.98 -18.14 14.55
CA ARG A 232 -8.89 -18.46 13.12
C ARG A 232 -10.17 -19.17 12.67
N SER A 233 -10.75 -18.71 11.57
CA SER A 233 -11.99 -19.25 11.00
C SER A 233 -11.87 -19.63 9.51
N GLY A 234 -10.65 -19.66 8.98
CA GLY A 234 -10.38 -19.93 7.56
C GLY A 234 -11.05 -18.86 6.69
N ASN A 235 -11.80 -19.31 5.68
CA ASN A 235 -12.56 -18.44 4.80
C ASN A 235 -14.01 -18.17 5.27
N ARG A 236 -14.34 -18.48 6.53
CA ARG A 236 -15.66 -18.18 7.11
C ARG A 236 -15.66 -16.79 7.72
N ASN A 237 -16.79 -16.09 7.62
CA ASN A 237 -17.06 -14.91 8.42
C ASN A 237 -17.81 -15.28 9.71
N ASP A 238 -17.26 -14.99 10.89
CA ASP A 238 -17.89 -15.39 12.16
C ASP A 238 -19.18 -14.65 12.52
N SER A 239 -19.45 -13.52 11.85
CA SER A 239 -20.61 -12.66 12.14
C SER A 239 -21.73 -12.76 11.12
N ILE A 240 -21.48 -13.37 9.96
CA ILE A 240 -22.44 -13.42 8.84
C ILE A 240 -22.40 -14.81 8.20
N ALA A 241 -23.57 -15.40 7.95
CA ALA A 241 -23.69 -16.67 7.23
C ALA A 241 -24.80 -16.60 6.17
N PRO A 242 -24.59 -17.12 4.94
CA PRO A 242 -23.31 -17.57 4.41
C PRO A 242 -22.44 -16.35 4.02
N ASN A 243 -21.18 -16.35 4.43
CA ASN A 243 -20.21 -15.36 3.98
C ASN A 243 -18.83 -16.01 3.98
N GLY A 244 -18.34 -16.36 2.78
CA GLY A 244 -17.10 -17.10 2.62
C GLY A 244 -16.75 -17.46 1.18
N ILE A 245 -15.77 -18.35 1.05
CA ILE A 245 -15.23 -18.84 -0.24
C ILE A 245 -15.64 -20.29 -0.47
N TYR A 246 -16.13 -20.61 -1.66
CA TYR A 246 -16.72 -21.90 -2.02
C TYR A 246 -16.11 -22.44 -3.32
N ARG A 247 -15.84 -23.75 -3.36
CA ARG A 247 -15.27 -24.45 -4.52
C ARG A 247 -16.37 -24.85 -5.51
N THR A 248 -16.16 -24.60 -6.79
CA THR A 248 -17.03 -25.00 -7.90
C THR A 248 -16.66 -26.38 -8.44
N ALA A 249 -17.45 -26.93 -9.38
CA ALA A 249 -17.26 -28.28 -9.93
C ALA A 249 -15.96 -28.47 -10.73
N ASP A 250 -15.44 -27.37 -11.26
CA ASP A 250 -14.23 -27.25 -12.08
C ASP A 250 -13.00 -26.80 -11.27
N ASP A 251 -13.03 -26.98 -9.93
CA ASP A 251 -11.94 -26.68 -9.01
C ASP A 251 -11.52 -25.20 -8.94
N GLN A 252 -12.41 -24.30 -9.37
CA GLN A 252 -12.29 -22.87 -9.16
C GLN A 252 -13.05 -22.42 -7.91
N TRP A 253 -12.99 -21.13 -7.59
CA TRP A 253 -13.52 -20.61 -6.33
C TRP A 253 -14.30 -19.32 -6.54
N ILE A 254 -15.43 -19.21 -5.81
CA ILE A 254 -16.22 -17.99 -5.70
C ILE A 254 -16.23 -17.48 -4.27
N VAL A 255 -16.35 -16.16 -4.11
CA VAL A 255 -16.69 -15.52 -2.83
C VAL A 255 -18.16 -15.10 -2.84
N LEU A 256 -18.88 -15.43 -1.77
CA LEU A 256 -20.28 -15.07 -1.57
C LEU A 256 -20.44 -14.30 -0.26
N PRO A 257 -20.55 -12.96 -0.27
CA PRO A 257 -20.73 -12.16 0.93
C PRO A 257 -22.22 -11.89 1.24
N ILE A 258 -22.99 -12.90 1.66
CA ILE A 258 -24.46 -12.77 1.82
C ILE A 258 -24.82 -12.07 3.14
N SER A 259 -24.67 -10.76 3.13
CA SER A 259 -24.76 -9.92 4.32
C SER A 259 -26.13 -9.28 4.58
N THR A 260 -27.10 -9.44 3.67
CA THR A 260 -28.42 -8.81 3.80
C THR A 260 -29.56 -9.82 3.58
N PRO A 261 -30.76 -9.58 4.16
CA PRO A 261 -31.93 -10.43 3.94
C PRO A 261 -32.36 -10.52 2.46
N SER A 262 -32.20 -9.45 1.69
CA SER A 262 -32.54 -9.46 0.26
C SER A 262 -31.56 -10.31 -0.55
N MET A 263 -30.26 -10.25 -0.24
CA MET A 263 -29.26 -11.13 -0.86
C MET A 263 -29.49 -12.59 -0.52
N TRP A 264 -29.88 -12.89 0.73
CA TRP A 264 -30.25 -14.24 1.16
C TRP A 264 -31.35 -14.83 0.29
N GLN A 265 -32.44 -14.09 0.08
CA GLN A 265 -33.55 -14.52 -0.77
C GLN A 265 -33.09 -14.73 -2.23
N ARG A 266 -32.35 -13.77 -2.79
CA ARG A 266 -31.84 -13.85 -4.17
C ARG A 266 -30.92 -15.05 -4.41
N LEU A 267 -30.06 -15.38 -3.44
CA LEU A 267 -29.17 -16.54 -3.52
C LEU A 267 -29.96 -17.83 -3.76
N TRP A 268 -30.96 -18.09 -2.94
CA TRP A 268 -31.73 -19.33 -3.02
C TRP A 268 -32.61 -19.42 -4.25
N VAL A 269 -33.14 -18.29 -4.72
CA VAL A 269 -33.80 -18.21 -6.02
C VAL A 269 -32.82 -18.57 -7.14
N ALA A 270 -31.62 -17.96 -7.16
CA ALA A 270 -30.60 -18.22 -8.17
C ALA A 270 -30.12 -19.67 -8.19
N LEU A 271 -30.12 -20.33 -7.03
CA LEU A 271 -29.75 -21.73 -6.89
C LEU A 271 -30.92 -22.70 -7.14
N GLY A 272 -32.14 -22.18 -7.38
CA GLY A 272 -33.33 -22.97 -7.69
C GLY A 272 -33.98 -23.64 -6.48
N ARG A 273 -33.72 -23.13 -5.27
CA ARG A 273 -34.19 -23.69 -3.99
C ARG A 273 -34.78 -22.60 -3.07
N PRO A 274 -35.72 -21.77 -3.55
CA PRO A 274 -36.24 -20.61 -2.81
C PRO A 274 -36.86 -20.99 -1.44
N GLU A 275 -37.36 -22.21 -1.29
CA GLU A 275 -37.94 -22.69 -0.03
C GLU A 275 -36.93 -22.80 1.11
N VAL A 276 -35.63 -22.90 0.83
CA VAL A 276 -34.58 -22.88 1.87
C VAL A 276 -34.49 -21.49 2.51
N ALA A 277 -34.81 -20.43 1.76
CA ALA A 277 -34.79 -19.07 2.30
C ALA A 277 -35.89 -18.82 3.34
N GLU A 278 -36.96 -19.61 3.28
CA GLU A 278 -38.13 -19.57 4.17
C GLU A 278 -38.06 -20.57 5.33
N ASP A 279 -37.02 -21.43 5.37
CA ASP A 279 -36.82 -22.37 6.47
C ASP A 279 -36.62 -21.62 7.80
N GLU A 280 -37.38 -22.00 8.83
CA GLU A 280 -37.36 -21.36 10.14
C GLU A 280 -35.95 -21.34 10.77
N ARG A 281 -35.12 -22.34 10.45
CA ARG A 281 -33.72 -22.43 10.91
C ARG A 281 -32.82 -21.34 10.32
N PHE A 282 -33.18 -20.74 9.19
CA PHE A 282 -32.32 -19.83 8.42
C PHE A 282 -32.92 -18.41 8.24
N ARG A 283 -34.05 -18.14 8.88
CA ARG A 283 -34.85 -16.92 8.72
C ARG A 283 -34.08 -15.64 9.02
N THR A 284 -33.28 -15.62 10.08
CA THR A 284 -32.46 -14.46 10.46
C THR A 284 -30.97 -14.80 10.40
N ASN A 285 -30.09 -13.78 10.32
CA ASN A 285 -28.65 -14.02 10.37
C ASN A 285 -28.23 -14.74 11.66
N ALA A 286 -28.85 -14.41 12.80
CA ALA A 286 -28.57 -15.08 14.06
C ALA A 286 -28.96 -16.57 14.02
N ASP A 287 -30.08 -16.90 13.37
CA ASP A 287 -30.49 -18.30 13.19
C ASP A 287 -29.53 -19.02 12.24
N ARG A 288 -29.12 -18.40 11.13
CA ARG A 288 -28.11 -18.95 10.22
C ARG A 288 -26.75 -19.19 10.87
N LEU A 289 -26.33 -18.32 11.78
CA LEU A 289 -25.10 -18.54 12.56
C LEU A 289 -25.25 -19.73 13.51
N ARG A 290 -26.41 -19.87 14.17
CA ARG A 290 -26.70 -21.00 15.08
C ARG A 290 -26.76 -22.33 14.33
N HIS A 291 -27.31 -22.32 13.11
CA HIS A 291 -27.50 -23.50 12.26
C HIS A 291 -26.50 -23.54 11.08
N ARG A 292 -25.30 -22.97 11.26
CA ARG A 292 -24.33 -22.80 10.17
C ARG A 292 -23.96 -24.11 9.49
N GLU A 293 -23.68 -25.16 10.26
CA GLU A 293 -23.29 -26.46 9.72
C GLU A 293 -24.41 -27.06 8.85
N GLU A 294 -25.66 -26.94 9.30
CA GLU A 294 -26.84 -27.37 8.55
C GLU A 294 -27.03 -26.56 7.26
N LEU A 295 -26.77 -25.25 7.33
CA LEU A 295 -26.82 -24.36 6.17
C LEU A 295 -25.73 -24.69 5.14
N GLU A 296 -24.48 -24.80 5.58
CA GLU A 296 -23.33 -25.10 4.72
C GLU A 296 -23.46 -26.49 4.10
N ALA A 297 -24.00 -27.48 4.82
CA ALA A 297 -24.31 -28.82 4.28
C ALA A 297 -25.33 -28.80 3.12
N VAL A 298 -26.18 -27.77 3.03
CA VAL A 298 -27.09 -27.58 1.89
C VAL A 298 -26.44 -26.74 0.79
N LEU A 299 -25.74 -25.66 1.16
CA LEU A 299 -25.18 -24.70 0.21
C LEU A 299 -23.97 -25.24 -0.55
N GLU A 300 -23.01 -25.85 0.15
CA GLU A 300 -21.74 -26.29 -0.45
C GLU A 300 -21.94 -27.28 -1.60
N PRO A 301 -22.76 -28.35 -1.48
CA PRO A 301 -22.97 -29.27 -2.59
C PRO A 301 -23.60 -28.63 -3.82
N MET A 302 -24.43 -27.61 -3.65
CA MET A 302 -25.06 -26.92 -4.79
C MET A 302 -24.07 -26.03 -5.54
N ILE A 303 -23.09 -25.44 -4.85
CA ILE A 303 -22.02 -24.68 -5.48
C ILE A 303 -21.02 -25.64 -6.13
N ALA A 304 -20.60 -26.68 -5.41
CA ALA A 304 -19.66 -27.69 -5.90
C ALA A 304 -20.20 -28.53 -7.08
N GLY A 305 -21.52 -28.52 -7.30
CA GLY A 305 -22.17 -29.18 -8.44
C GLY A 305 -22.28 -28.32 -9.71
N ARG A 306 -21.73 -27.10 -9.73
CA ARG A 306 -21.83 -26.16 -10.87
C ARG A 306 -20.46 -25.66 -11.29
N GLU A 307 -20.27 -25.50 -12.60
CA GLU A 307 -19.06 -24.85 -13.16
C GLU A 307 -19.06 -23.35 -12.84
N LEU A 308 -17.86 -22.75 -12.77
CA LEU A 308 -17.69 -21.37 -12.30
C LEU A 308 -18.49 -20.37 -13.14
N ASP A 309 -18.36 -20.45 -14.47
CA ASP A 309 -18.94 -19.47 -15.40
C ASP A 309 -20.47 -19.46 -15.31
N ASP A 310 -21.11 -20.63 -15.43
CA ASP A 310 -22.56 -20.79 -15.33
C ASP A 310 -23.12 -20.30 -13.98
N LEU A 311 -22.44 -20.65 -12.89
CA LEU A 311 -22.86 -20.23 -11.55
C LEU A 311 -22.70 -18.71 -11.39
N TYR A 312 -21.56 -18.16 -11.81
CA TYR A 312 -21.28 -16.73 -11.70
C TYR A 312 -22.29 -15.90 -12.50
N GLU A 313 -22.61 -16.30 -13.73
CA GLU A 313 -23.62 -15.63 -14.56
C GLU A 313 -25.02 -15.72 -13.96
N SER A 314 -25.42 -16.91 -13.47
CA SER A 314 -26.72 -17.09 -12.80
C SER A 314 -26.86 -16.19 -11.58
N LEU A 315 -25.84 -16.16 -10.70
CA LEU A 315 -25.85 -15.33 -9.50
C LEU A 315 -25.91 -13.82 -9.85
N ARG A 316 -25.14 -13.39 -10.86
CA ARG A 316 -25.18 -12.00 -11.35
C ARG A 316 -26.55 -11.62 -11.92
N ALA A 317 -27.17 -12.50 -12.72
CA ALA A 317 -28.49 -12.26 -13.29
C ALA A 317 -29.57 -12.05 -12.20
N HIS A 318 -29.40 -12.70 -11.04
CA HIS A 318 -30.26 -12.53 -9.88
C HIS A 318 -29.83 -11.41 -8.92
N GLN A 319 -28.84 -10.59 -9.31
CA GLN A 319 -28.29 -9.51 -8.49
C GLN A 319 -27.78 -9.98 -7.12
N VAL A 320 -27.18 -11.17 -7.09
CA VAL A 320 -26.40 -11.65 -5.95
C VAL A 320 -24.98 -11.12 -6.10
N ALA A 321 -24.45 -10.48 -5.05
CA ALA A 321 -23.04 -10.12 -5.05
C ALA A 321 -22.20 -11.40 -5.00
N VAL A 322 -21.35 -11.58 -6.00
CA VAL A 322 -20.45 -12.73 -6.12
C VAL A 322 -19.15 -12.23 -6.75
N GLY A 323 -18.02 -12.74 -6.26
CA GLY A 323 -16.71 -12.51 -6.85
C GLY A 323 -16.07 -13.83 -7.27
N ARG A 324 -15.31 -13.80 -8.36
CA ARG A 324 -14.36 -14.87 -8.69
C ARG A 324 -13.10 -14.68 -7.86
N VAL A 325 -12.49 -15.76 -7.40
CA VAL A 325 -11.16 -15.70 -6.77
C VAL A 325 -10.12 -15.72 -7.89
N ASN A 326 -9.75 -14.54 -8.37
CA ASN A 326 -8.87 -14.38 -9.52
C ASN A 326 -7.40 -14.60 -9.14
N SER A 327 -6.67 -15.31 -9.99
CA SER A 327 -5.21 -15.30 -10.05
C SER A 327 -4.71 -14.04 -10.78
N MET A 328 -3.39 -13.84 -10.81
CA MET A 328 -2.79 -12.78 -11.64
C MET A 328 -3.02 -13.02 -13.14
N ALA A 329 -3.07 -14.28 -13.59
CA ALA A 329 -3.35 -14.57 -15.00
C ALA A 329 -4.78 -14.16 -15.38
N ASP A 330 -5.75 -14.42 -14.49
CA ASP A 330 -7.14 -14.01 -14.69
C ASP A 330 -7.26 -12.48 -14.74
N LEU A 331 -6.59 -11.77 -13.80
CA LEU A 331 -6.58 -10.31 -13.79
C LEU A 331 -5.96 -9.71 -15.07
N PHE A 332 -4.92 -10.34 -15.63
CA PHE A 332 -4.31 -9.89 -16.89
C PHE A 332 -5.17 -10.19 -18.12
N ALA A 333 -6.02 -11.21 -18.05
CA ALA A 333 -6.96 -11.57 -19.11
C ALA A 333 -8.26 -10.73 -19.06
N ASP A 334 -8.55 -10.08 -17.93
CA ASP A 334 -9.74 -9.26 -17.74
C ASP A 334 -9.62 -7.92 -18.49
N ALA A 335 -10.45 -7.74 -19.51
CA ALA A 335 -10.50 -6.50 -20.30
C ALA A 335 -10.88 -5.29 -19.44
N ASP A 336 -11.80 -5.46 -18.48
CA ASP A 336 -12.26 -4.37 -17.61
C ASP A 336 -11.10 -3.88 -16.71
N ALA A 337 -10.20 -4.77 -16.29
CA ALA A 337 -9.03 -4.39 -15.50
C ALA A 337 -8.08 -3.45 -16.25
N TRP A 338 -7.98 -3.58 -17.58
CA TRP A 338 -7.21 -2.67 -18.43
C TRP A 338 -8.00 -1.41 -18.78
N GLU A 339 -9.28 -1.54 -19.14
CA GLU A 339 -10.15 -0.42 -19.53
C GLU A 339 -10.41 0.55 -18.37
N GLU A 340 -10.60 0.04 -17.16
CA GLU A 340 -10.75 0.83 -15.92
C GLU A 340 -9.40 1.31 -15.37
N GLY A 341 -8.28 0.96 -16.02
CA GLY A 341 -6.94 1.40 -15.63
C GLY A 341 -6.46 0.81 -14.32
N LEU A 342 -6.99 -0.34 -13.88
CA LEU A 342 -6.45 -1.08 -12.73
C LEU A 342 -5.04 -1.59 -13.03
N LEU A 343 -4.82 -2.02 -14.27
CA LEU A 343 -3.52 -2.34 -14.85
C LEU A 343 -3.20 -1.33 -15.95
N VAL A 344 -1.95 -0.84 -15.96
CA VAL A 344 -1.48 0.10 -16.99
C VAL A 344 -0.13 -0.32 -17.53
N ARG A 345 0.11 -0.04 -18.82
CA ARG A 345 1.41 -0.19 -19.48
C ARG A 345 2.12 1.15 -19.47
N VAL A 346 3.33 1.17 -18.92
CA VAL A 346 4.16 2.37 -18.88
C VAL A 346 5.45 2.10 -19.64
N PRO A 347 5.76 2.88 -20.70
CA PRO A 347 7.00 2.71 -21.44
C PRO A 347 8.23 2.89 -20.53
N ASP A 348 9.19 1.97 -20.63
CA ASP A 348 10.49 2.03 -19.94
C ASP A 348 11.65 2.19 -20.94
N GLU A 349 12.81 2.55 -20.42
CA GLU A 349 14.04 2.63 -21.20
C GLU A 349 14.34 1.30 -21.92
N GLY A 350 14.76 1.38 -23.19
CA GLY A 350 15.04 0.20 -24.01
C GLY A 350 13.82 -0.38 -24.75
N GLY A 351 12.70 0.35 -24.79
CA GLY A 351 11.54 0.02 -25.65
C GLY A 351 10.66 -1.12 -25.12
N ARG A 352 10.73 -1.40 -23.81
CA ARG A 352 9.87 -2.38 -23.14
C ARG A 352 8.89 -1.65 -22.22
N ASP A 353 7.65 -2.12 -22.17
CA ASP A 353 6.69 -1.61 -21.20
C ASP A 353 6.85 -2.32 -19.86
N VAL A 354 6.63 -1.59 -18.77
CA VAL A 354 6.41 -2.14 -17.44
C VAL A 354 4.91 -2.10 -17.15
N VAL A 355 4.33 -3.26 -16.87
CA VAL A 355 2.95 -3.35 -16.38
C VAL A 355 2.94 -3.11 -14.88
N MET A 356 2.07 -2.23 -14.42
CA MET A 356 1.93 -1.91 -13.01
C MET A 356 0.48 -1.55 -12.64
N PRO A 357 0.12 -1.55 -11.34
CA PRO A 357 -1.18 -1.04 -10.91
C PRO A 357 -1.38 0.42 -11.31
N GLY A 358 -2.61 0.82 -11.61
CA GLY A 358 -2.96 2.21 -11.91
C GLY A 358 -2.80 3.17 -10.73
N VAL A 359 -3.31 4.40 -10.92
CA VAL A 359 -3.34 5.44 -9.88
C VAL A 359 -4.70 5.42 -9.18
N VAL A 360 -4.69 5.41 -7.85
CA VAL A 360 -5.90 5.46 -7.02
C VAL A 360 -5.75 6.55 -5.97
N PRO A 361 -6.78 7.40 -5.76
CA PRO A 361 -8.09 7.41 -6.41
C PRO A 361 -8.13 8.11 -7.78
N HIS A 362 -9.19 7.87 -8.56
CA HIS A 362 -9.52 8.70 -9.73
C HIS A 362 -10.20 10.00 -9.26
N LEU A 363 -9.61 11.14 -9.60
CA LEU A 363 -10.15 12.46 -9.30
C LEU A 363 -10.74 13.09 -10.56
N SER A 364 -12.00 13.51 -10.51
CA SER A 364 -12.72 14.03 -11.69
C SER A 364 -12.18 15.37 -12.22
N GLY A 365 -11.64 16.23 -11.36
CA GLY A 365 -11.13 17.55 -11.73
C GLY A 365 -9.61 17.65 -11.83
N THR A 366 -8.88 16.77 -11.16
CA THR A 366 -7.41 16.79 -11.08
C THR A 366 -6.87 15.35 -11.03
N PRO A 367 -7.08 14.55 -12.09
CA PRO A 367 -6.70 13.15 -12.10
C PRO A 367 -5.20 12.97 -11.82
N GLY A 368 -4.85 11.89 -11.14
CA GLY A 368 -3.45 11.46 -11.01
C GLY A 368 -2.98 10.75 -12.28
N GLY A 369 -1.69 10.43 -12.36
CA GLY A 369 -1.12 9.77 -13.53
C GLY A 369 0.32 9.29 -13.35
N ILE A 370 0.74 8.36 -14.20
CA ILE A 370 2.09 7.81 -14.23
C ILE A 370 2.82 8.38 -15.43
N ARG A 371 3.92 9.10 -15.17
CA ARG A 371 4.77 9.80 -16.13
C ARG A 371 5.87 8.91 -16.64
N HIS A 372 6.49 8.15 -15.73
CA HIS A 372 7.55 7.22 -16.04
C HIS A 372 7.67 6.14 -14.95
N PRO A 373 8.21 4.96 -15.29
CA PRO A 373 8.62 3.96 -14.31
C PRO A 373 9.75 4.50 -13.42
N GLY A 374 10.08 3.77 -12.36
CA GLY A 374 11.17 4.10 -11.46
C GLY A 374 12.51 4.24 -12.19
N PRO A 375 13.29 5.30 -11.91
CA PRO A 375 14.57 5.49 -12.57
C PRO A 375 15.66 4.55 -12.01
N ALA A 376 16.80 4.51 -12.69
CA ALA A 376 18.01 3.94 -12.13
C ALA A 376 18.46 4.72 -10.87
N SER A 377 19.17 4.04 -9.98
CA SER A 377 19.68 4.69 -8.75
C SER A 377 20.66 5.80 -9.11
N GLY A 378 20.46 6.99 -8.56
CA GLY A 378 21.32 8.15 -8.82
C GLY A 378 21.20 8.76 -10.23
N GLN A 379 20.23 8.32 -11.04
CA GLN A 379 20.05 8.82 -12.42
C GLN A 379 19.96 10.35 -12.52
N HIS A 380 19.49 11.01 -11.46
CA HIS A 380 19.26 12.45 -11.42
C HIS A 380 20.16 13.16 -10.39
N THR A 381 21.21 12.51 -9.88
CA THR A 381 22.11 13.08 -8.84
C THR A 381 22.63 14.45 -9.26
N ASP A 382 23.33 14.54 -10.40
CA ASP A 382 23.96 15.80 -10.82
C ASP A 382 22.92 16.87 -11.19
N GLU A 383 21.79 16.46 -11.76
CA GLU A 383 20.71 17.38 -12.17
C GLU A 383 20.08 18.05 -10.94
N VAL A 384 19.67 17.25 -9.95
CA VAL A 384 19.04 17.74 -8.71
C VAL A 384 20.00 18.60 -7.91
N LEU A 385 21.26 18.19 -7.79
CA LEU A 385 22.25 18.93 -6.99
C LEU A 385 22.64 20.26 -7.65
N ARG A 386 22.69 20.34 -8.98
CA ARG A 386 22.82 21.62 -9.69
C ARG A 386 21.59 22.50 -9.48
N GLU A 387 20.41 21.94 -9.68
CA GLU A 387 19.15 22.69 -9.65
C GLU A 387 18.85 23.26 -8.26
N LEU A 388 19.00 22.46 -7.21
CA LEU A 388 18.55 22.83 -5.87
C LEU A 388 19.63 23.48 -5.00
N LEU A 389 20.91 23.16 -5.26
CA LEU A 389 22.03 23.62 -4.43
C LEU A 389 23.09 24.42 -5.21
N ASP A 390 22.88 24.66 -6.51
CA ASP A 390 23.81 25.42 -7.37
C ASP A 390 25.25 24.86 -7.37
N LEU A 391 25.39 23.53 -7.23
CA LEU A 391 26.69 22.88 -7.22
C LEU A 391 27.28 22.76 -8.62
N GLY A 392 28.38 23.46 -8.88
CA GLY A 392 29.13 23.33 -10.13
C GLY A 392 29.90 22.01 -10.27
N ASP A 393 30.40 21.74 -11.48
CA ASP A 393 31.08 20.48 -11.84
C ASP A 393 32.27 20.13 -10.93
N GLY A 394 33.01 21.14 -10.43
CA GLY A 394 34.13 20.93 -9.51
C GLY A 394 33.69 20.38 -8.14
N ALA A 395 32.57 20.86 -7.60
CA ALA A 395 32.03 20.39 -6.34
C ALA A 395 31.45 18.97 -6.50
N LEU A 396 30.67 18.74 -7.56
CA LEU A 396 30.13 17.42 -7.89
C LEU A 396 31.24 16.39 -8.12
N GLY A 397 32.29 16.77 -8.86
CA GLY A 397 33.45 15.91 -9.09
C GLY A 397 34.16 15.51 -7.80
N THR A 398 34.32 16.45 -6.87
CA THR A 398 34.90 16.17 -5.54
C THR A 398 34.03 15.20 -4.74
N LEU A 399 32.73 15.48 -4.62
CA LEU A 399 31.79 14.63 -3.87
C LEU A 399 31.74 13.20 -4.43
N ARG A 400 31.79 13.04 -5.75
CA ARG A 400 31.82 11.72 -6.41
C ARG A 400 33.13 11.00 -6.18
N ALA A 401 34.26 11.70 -6.26
CA ALA A 401 35.58 11.12 -5.99
C ALA A 401 35.72 10.64 -4.54
N GLU A 402 35.05 11.32 -3.60
CA GLU A 402 34.97 10.94 -2.18
C GLU A 402 33.92 9.85 -1.89
N GLY A 403 33.11 9.47 -2.89
CA GLY A 403 32.05 8.47 -2.75
C GLY A 403 30.81 8.96 -1.99
N VAL A 404 30.71 10.26 -1.73
CA VAL A 404 29.57 10.92 -1.07
C VAL A 404 28.34 10.86 -1.96
N ILE A 405 28.54 10.96 -3.28
CA ILE A 405 27.50 10.80 -4.31
C ILE A 405 27.95 9.77 -5.36
N ALA A 406 27.00 9.24 -6.15
CA ALA A 406 27.29 8.34 -7.26
C ALA A 406 27.33 9.08 -8.62
#